data_AF-A0A947NL97-F1
#
_entry.id   AF-A0A947NL97-F1
#
_cell.length_a   1.000
_cell.length_b   1.000
_cell.length_c   1.000
_cell.angle_alpha   90.00
_cell.angle_beta   90.00
_cell.angle_gamma   90.00
#
_symmetry.space_group_name_H-M   'P 1'
#
loop_
_entity.id
_entity.type
_entity.pdbx_description
1 polymer ?
#
loop_
_entity_poly.entity_id
_entity_poly.type
_entity_poly.pdbx_seq_one_letter_code
_entity_poly.pdbx_strand_id
1 'polypeptide(L)'
;MVKELDATRLRYTCDPSSFHFKSTAELEPLQEIIGQERAIEALKLGLGIKDVKNRYNIYVAGGPGTGKMSAVQQFLSRAGASEPQPPDLCYVHNFNNPYSPTYLELPAGRGCDLRTDLEQLLKRLQREIPKVVESDEFKARSKKINEKHGEKRTAFLEQMEAKSRELGFTIQRTPIGINTLPLDEKGEPLSQEEYEALPEEKRDEIRGRQSEVQSLI
;
A
#
# COMPACT_ATOMS: atom_id res chain seq x y z
N MET A 1 -12.82 32.61 -78.11
CA MET A 1 -13.89 33.57 -77.72
C MET A 1 -14.24 33.30 -76.27
N VAL A 2 -14.02 34.27 -75.39
CA VAL A 2 -14.43 34.17 -73.98
C VAL A 2 -15.95 34.40 -73.94
N LYS A 3 -16.69 33.46 -73.37
CA LYS A 3 -18.15 33.58 -73.22
C LYS A 3 -18.44 34.44 -72.00
N GLU A 4 -19.14 35.57 -72.20
CA GLU A 4 -19.52 36.47 -71.13
C GLU A 4 -20.46 35.77 -70.14
N LEU A 5 -20.20 35.96 -68.84
CA LEU A 5 -21.01 35.42 -67.76
C LEU A 5 -22.03 36.47 -67.32
N ASP A 6 -23.31 36.13 -67.43
CA ASP A 6 -24.39 36.94 -66.90
C ASP A 6 -24.32 37.04 -65.36
N ALA A 7 -24.75 38.19 -64.80
CA ALA A 7 -24.71 38.46 -63.37
C ALA A 7 -25.42 37.39 -62.52
N THR A 8 -26.47 36.76 -63.06
CA THR A 8 -27.20 35.68 -62.38
C THR A 8 -26.37 34.40 -62.23
N ARG A 9 -25.32 34.22 -63.04
CA ARG A 9 -24.42 33.05 -63.01
C ARG A 9 -23.20 33.27 -62.13
N LEU A 10 -23.05 34.47 -61.56
CA LEU A 10 -21.95 34.82 -60.65
C LEU A 10 -22.22 34.43 -59.19
N ARG A 11 -23.45 34.04 -58.86
CA ARG A 11 -23.83 33.59 -57.51
C ARG A 11 -24.67 32.33 -57.54
N TYR A 12 -24.47 31.49 -56.54
CA TYR A 12 -25.41 30.42 -56.24
C TYR A 12 -26.64 31.00 -55.53
N THR A 13 -27.84 30.62 -55.95
CA THR A 13 -29.09 30.98 -55.28
C THR A 13 -29.79 29.72 -54.81
N CYS A 14 -30.09 29.64 -53.52
CA CYS A 14 -30.93 28.60 -52.95
C CYS A 14 -32.38 29.09 -52.93
N ASP A 15 -33.31 28.27 -53.44
CA ASP A 15 -34.74 28.59 -53.44
C ASP A 15 -35.33 28.41 -52.03
N PRO A 16 -35.80 29.47 -51.36
CA PRO A 16 -36.37 29.37 -50.02
C PRO A 16 -37.63 28.51 -49.95
N SER A 17 -38.36 28.36 -51.07
CA SER A 17 -39.57 27.53 -51.13
C SER A 17 -39.27 26.02 -51.08
N SER A 18 -37.99 25.64 -51.19
CA SER A 18 -37.55 24.25 -51.04
C SER A 18 -37.55 23.74 -49.59
N PHE A 19 -37.70 24.64 -48.59
CA PHE A 19 -37.69 24.29 -47.18
C PHE A 19 -39.10 24.28 -46.58
N HIS A 20 -39.39 23.29 -45.74
CA HIS A 20 -40.68 23.13 -45.06
C HIS A 20 -40.71 23.68 -43.63
N PHE A 21 -39.77 24.55 -43.26
CA PHE A 21 -39.64 25.17 -41.93
C PHE A 21 -39.47 26.69 -42.07
N LYS A 22 -39.86 27.44 -41.03
CA LYS A 22 -39.69 28.92 -41.03
C LYS A 22 -38.38 29.35 -40.39
N SER A 23 -37.84 28.55 -39.46
CA SER A 23 -36.60 28.82 -38.75
C SER A 23 -35.84 27.53 -38.46
N THR A 24 -34.51 27.59 -38.46
CA THR A 24 -33.66 26.45 -38.06
C THR A 24 -33.83 26.07 -36.59
N ALA A 25 -34.48 26.91 -35.78
CA ALA A 25 -34.87 26.58 -34.41
C ALA A 25 -35.97 25.50 -34.34
N GLU A 26 -36.70 25.27 -35.42
CA GLU A 26 -37.73 24.23 -35.54
C GLU A 26 -37.13 22.85 -35.91
N LEU A 27 -35.84 22.80 -36.22
CA LEU A 27 -35.16 21.60 -36.67
C LEU A 27 -34.50 20.89 -35.50
N GLU A 28 -34.62 19.56 -35.49
CA GLU A 28 -33.85 18.72 -34.60
C GLU A 28 -32.35 18.84 -34.94
N PRO A 29 -31.48 19.08 -33.95
CA PRO A 29 -30.04 19.16 -34.18
C PRO A 29 -29.52 17.88 -34.84
N LEU A 30 -28.72 18.04 -35.89
CA LEU A 30 -28.11 16.89 -36.53
C LEU A 30 -27.15 16.21 -35.53
N GLN A 31 -27.45 14.95 -35.28
CA GLN A 31 -26.67 14.10 -34.40
C GLN A 31 -25.44 13.54 -35.13
N GLU A 32 -25.41 13.55 -36.46
CA GLU A 32 -24.37 12.89 -37.25
C GLU A 32 -23.18 13.79 -37.56
N ILE A 33 -22.01 13.17 -37.72
CA ILE A 33 -20.80 13.87 -38.17
C ILE A 33 -20.83 13.88 -39.71
N ILE A 34 -21.01 15.06 -40.30
CA ILE A 34 -21.17 15.23 -41.75
C ILE A 34 -19.81 15.18 -42.47
N GLY A 35 -19.74 14.45 -43.59
CA GLY A 35 -18.62 14.52 -44.55
C GLY A 35 -17.29 14.00 -44.02
N GLN A 36 -17.33 13.10 -43.03
CA GLN A 36 -16.15 12.51 -42.40
C GLN A 36 -16.26 10.97 -42.34
N GLU A 37 -16.80 10.31 -43.38
CA GLU A 37 -17.05 8.87 -43.34
C GLU A 37 -15.79 8.07 -43.00
N ARG A 38 -14.66 8.41 -43.63
CA ARG A 38 -13.35 7.77 -43.37
C ARG A 38 -12.92 7.88 -41.90
N ALA A 39 -13.14 9.03 -41.27
CA ALA A 39 -12.75 9.22 -39.86
C ALA A 39 -13.66 8.41 -38.93
N ILE A 40 -14.95 8.33 -39.24
CA ILE A 40 -15.93 7.55 -38.49
C ILE A 40 -15.61 6.05 -38.61
N GLU A 41 -15.27 5.55 -39.80
CA GLU A 41 -14.86 4.16 -40.01
C GLU A 41 -13.59 3.81 -39.22
N ALA A 42 -12.60 4.71 -39.21
CA ALA A 42 -11.38 4.51 -38.43
C ALA A 42 -11.67 4.45 -36.91
N LEU A 43 -12.57 5.30 -36.41
CA LEU A 43 -13.01 5.27 -35.01
C LEU A 43 -13.75 3.96 -34.69
N LYS A 44 -14.69 3.54 -35.55
CA LYS A 44 -15.41 2.26 -35.40
C LYS A 44 -14.47 1.07 -35.36
N LEU A 45 -13.49 1.04 -36.27
CA LEU A 45 -12.48 -0.03 -36.31
C LEU A 45 -11.64 -0.04 -35.02
N GLY A 46 -11.06 1.09 -34.65
CA GLY A 46 -10.17 1.18 -33.48
C GLY A 46 -10.87 0.83 -32.17
N LEU A 47 -12.12 1.26 -31.99
CA LEU A 47 -12.93 0.95 -30.80
C LEU A 47 -13.55 -0.46 -30.84
N GLY A 48 -13.72 -1.04 -32.03
CA GLY A 48 -14.21 -2.40 -32.21
C GLY A 48 -13.20 -3.48 -31.82
N ILE A 49 -11.92 -3.13 -31.68
CA ILE A 49 -10.88 -4.05 -31.21
C ILE A 49 -10.99 -4.20 -29.70
N LYS A 50 -11.70 -5.25 -29.25
CA LYS A 50 -11.93 -5.55 -27.83
C LYS A 50 -10.83 -6.38 -27.15
N ASP A 51 -9.73 -6.68 -27.84
CA ASP A 51 -8.61 -7.41 -27.26
C ASP A 51 -7.92 -6.56 -26.17
N VAL A 52 -8.03 -7.01 -24.92
CA VAL A 52 -7.47 -6.31 -23.75
C VAL A 52 -5.94 -6.25 -23.78
N LYS A 53 -5.27 -7.22 -24.44
CA LYS A 53 -3.81 -7.27 -24.53
C LYS A 53 -3.26 -6.46 -25.70
N ASN A 54 -4.06 -6.27 -26.75
CA ASN A 54 -3.66 -5.61 -27.99
C ASN A 54 -4.58 -4.42 -28.32
N ARG A 55 -4.71 -3.48 -27.36
CA ARG A 55 -5.46 -2.25 -27.57
C ARG A 55 -4.66 -1.25 -28.40
N TYR A 56 -5.37 -0.39 -29.12
CA TYR A 56 -4.78 0.67 -29.95
C TYR A 56 -5.16 2.05 -29.45
N ASN A 57 -4.20 2.96 -29.46
CA ASN A 57 -4.47 4.38 -29.31
C ASN A 57 -4.89 4.96 -30.67
N ILE A 58 -5.90 5.83 -30.68
CA ILE A 58 -6.36 6.51 -31.89
C ILE A 58 -5.86 7.95 -31.86
N TYR A 59 -5.17 8.37 -32.91
CA TYR A 59 -4.76 9.74 -33.13
C TYR A 59 -5.67 10.42 -34.16
N VAL A 60 -6.15 11.63 -33.86
CA VAL A 60 -7.09 12.37 -34.71
C VAL A 60 -6.44 13.65 -35.23
N ALA A 61 -6.32 13.75 -36.55
CA ALA A 61 -5.70 14.88 -37.24
C ALA A 61 -6.71 15.63 -38.13
N GLY A 62 -6.44 16.91 -38.37
CA GLY A 62 -7.22 17.74 -39.29
C GLY A 62 -7.02 19.23 -39.02
N GLY A 63 -7.50 20.07 -39.94
CA GLY A 63 -7.33 21.54 -39.88
C GLY A 63 -7.88 22.16 -38.57
N PRO A 64 -7.36 23.33 -38.15
CA PRO A 64 -7.95 24.10 -37.06
C PRO A 64 -9.43 24.44 -37.35
N GLY A 65 -10.26 24.50 -36.30
CA GLY A 65 -11.68 24.90 -36.44
C GLY A 65 -12.63 23.85 -37.01
N THR A 66 -12.17 22.64 -37.36
CA THR A 66 -13.05 21.60 -37.95
C THR A 66 -13.89 20.81 -36.94
N GLY A 67 -13.94 21.23 -35.67
CA GLY A 67 -14.77 20.56 -34.66
C GLY A 67 -14.32 19.14 -34.26
N LYS A 68 -13.06 18.75 -34.50
CA LYS A 68 -12.53 17.38 -34.25
C LYS A 68 -12.88 16.84 -32.86
N MET A 69 -12.62 17.63 -31.82
CA MET A 69 -12.88 17.21 -30.43
C MET A 69 -14.36 16.95 -30.19
N SER A 70 -15.23 17.86 -30.65
CA SER A 70 -16.67 17.74 -30.53
C SER A 70 -17.20 16.50 -31.26
N ALA A 71 -16.71 16.24 -32.48
CA ALA A 71 -17.07 15.06 -33.25
C ALA A 71 -16.64 13.76 -32.55
N VAL A 72 -15.41 13.69 -32.06
CA VAL A 72 -14.89 12.52 -31.32
C VAL A 72 -15.66 12.29 -30.02
N GLN A 73 -15.92 13.34 -29.24
CA GLN A 73 -16.70 13.24 -28.00
C GLN A 73 -18.13 12.76 -28.26
N GLN A 74 -18.81 13.33 -29.26
CA GLN A 74 -20.16 12.92 -29.63
C GLN A 74 -20.21 11.45 -30.06
N PHE A 75 -19.21 11.01 -30.85
CA PHE A 75 -19.08 9.62 -31.25
C PHE A 75 -18.86 8.69 -30.04
N LEU A 76 -17.89 9.02 -29.17
CA LEU A 76 -17.54 8.21 -28.00
C LEU A 76 -18.69 8.13 -26.99
N SER A 77 -19.42 9.22 -26.76
CA SER A 77 -20.58 9.22 -25.86
C SER A 77 -21.68 8.26 -26.34
N ARG A 78 -21.90 8.16 -27.65
CA ARG A 78 -22.86 7.19 -28.21
C ARG A 78 -22.34 5.75 -28.12
N ALA A 79 -21.08 5.55 -28.50
CA ALA A 79 -20.48 4.21 -28.49
C ALA A 79 -20.40 3.64 -27.06
N GLY A 80 -20.04 4.48 -26.08
CA GLY A 80 -19.92 4.08 -24.68
C GLY A 80 -21.25 3.83 -23.98
N ALA A 81 -22.36 4.41 -24.46
CA ALA A 81 -23.68 4.23 -23.84
C ALA A 81 -24.16 2.77 -23.87
N SER A 82 -23.67 1.96 -24.82
CA SER A 82 -23.98 0.53 -24.93
C SER A 82 -22.92 -0.40 -24.33
N GLU A 83 -21.79 0.14 -23.83
CA GLU A 83 -20.72 -0.68 -23.26
C GLU A 83 -21.00 -1.01 -21.78
N PRO A 84 -20.42 -2.10 -21.25
CA PRO A 84 -20.51 -2.41 -19.83
C PRO A 84 -19.98 -1.27 -18.96
N GLN A 85 -20.61 -1.07 -17.81
CA GLN A 85 -20.12 -0.09 -16.84
C GLN A 85 -18.68 -0.46 -16.43
N PRO A 86 -17.73 0.49 -16.47
CA PRO A 86 -16.35 0.19 -16.13
C PRO A 86 -16.24 -0.22 -14.65
N PRO A 87 -15.27 -1.09 -14.31
CA PRO A 87 -15.03 -1.48 -12.93
C PRO A 87 -14.55 -0.28 -12.10
N ASP A 88 -14.78 -0.36 -10.79
CA ASP A 88 -14.21 0.60 -9.84
C ASP A 88 -12.74 0.21 -9.60
N LEU A 89 -11.83 1.18 -9.77
CA LEU A 89 -10.42 1.02 -9.43
C LEU A 89 -10.14 1.72 -8.10
N CYS A 90 -9.81 0.95 -7.07
CA CYS A 90 -9.55 1.46 -5.72
C CYS A 90 -8.08 1.27 -5.34
N TYR A 91 -7.39 2.36 -5.03
CA TYR A 91 -6.05 2.27 -4.44
C TYR A 91 -6.13 1.87 -2.97
N VAL A 92 -5.35 0.87 -2.59
CA VAL A 92 -5.20 0.40 -1.22
C VAL A 92 -3.76 0.52 -0.76
N HIS A 93 -3.58 0.72 0.55
CA HIS A 93 -2.27 0.82 1.16
C HIS A 93 -1.51 -0.50 1.03
N ASN A 94 -0.28 -0.43 0.54
CA ASN A 94 0.61 -1.57 0.46
C ASN A 94 1.48 -1.64 1.73
N PHE A 95 1.22 -2.62 2.60
CA PHE A 95 1.94 -2.77 3.87
C PHE A 95 3.41 -3.18 3.70
N ASN A 96 3.80 -3.75 2.57
CA ASN A 96 5.20 -4.11 2.29
C ASN A 96 5.99 -2.92 1.75
N ASN A 97 5.35 -2.06 0.94
CA ASN A 97 5.96 -0.85 0.40
C ASN A 97 4.96 0.31 0.40
N PRO A 98 4.96 1.16 1.44
CA PRO A 98 4.03 2.29 1.56
C PRO A 98 4.11 3.33 0.43
N TYR A 99 5.26 3.44 -0.25
CA TYR A 99 5.46 4.36 -1.37
C TYR A 99 4.88 3.86 -2.70
N SER A 100 4.42 2.61 -2.73
CA SER A 100 3.89 1.96 -3.94
C SER A 100 2.50 1.38 -3.64
N PRO A 101 1.44 2.20 -3.67
CA PRO A 101 0.08 1.73 -3.46
C PRO A 101 -0.29 0.67 -4.52
N THR A 102 -1.06 -0.32 -4.11
CA THR A 102 -1.62 -1.33 -5.00
C THR A 102 -3.06 -0.97 -5.34
N TYR A 103 -3.54 -1.34 -6.52
CA TYR A 103 -4.94 -1.14 -6.88
C TYR A 103 -5.73 -2.44 -6.80
N LEU A 104 -7.01 -2.33 -6.47
CA LEU A 104 -8.01 -3.37 -6.59
C LEU A 104 -8.96 -3.01 -7.72
N GLU A 105 -9.30 -3.99 -8.53
CA GLU A 105 -10.35 -3.89 -9.54
C GLU A 105 -11.62 -4.54 -8.97
N LEU A 106 -12.68 -3.74 -8.85
CA LEU A 106 -13.95 -4.16 -8.26
C LEU A 106 -15.09 -4.00 -9.28
N PRO A 107 -16.17 -4.78 -9.17
CA PRO A 107 -17.36 -4.53 -9.97
C PRO A 107 -17.86 -3.09 -9.75
N ALA A 108 -18.45 -2.52 -10.80
CA ALA A 108 -18.90 -1.13 -10.79
C ALA A 108 -19.80 -0.80 -9.58
N GLY A 109 -19.50 0.30 -8.90
CA GLY A 109 -20.22 0.77 -7.71
C GLY A 109 -19.82 0.12 -6.39
N ARG A 110 -19.02 -0.95 -6.40
CA ARG A 110 -18.61 -1.67 -5.17
C ARG A 110 -17.48 -0.99 -4.41
N GLY A 111 -16.79 -0.01 -4.98
CA GLY A 111 -15.75 0.75 -4.30
C GLY A 111 -16.28 1.51 -3.07
N CYS A 112 -17.49 2.05 -3.17
CA CYS A 112 -18.18 2.73 -2.07
C CYS A 112 -18.53 1.76 -0.93
N ASP A 113 -18.99 0.55 -1.28
CA ASP A 113 -19.28 -0.51 -0.31
C ASP A 113 -18.00 -0.90 0.42
N LEU A 114 -16.92 -1.19 -0.31
CA LEU A 114 -15.62 -1.56 0.27
C LEU A 114 -15.11 -0.50 1.26
N ARG A 115 -15.20 0.78 0.90
CA ARG A 115 -14.82 1.88 1.80
C ARG A 115 -15.62 1.83 3.10
N THR A 116 -16.94 1.67 2.99
CA THR A 116 -17.84 1.64 4.13
C THR A 116 -17.57 0.43 5.03
N ASP A 117 -17.36 -0.74 4.43
CA ASP A 117 -17.04 -1.98 5.15
C ASP A 117 -15.71 -1.89 5.88
N LEU A 118 -14.68 -1.30 5.25
CA LEU A 118 -13.37 -1.07 5.88
C LEU A 118 -13.48 -0.12 7.09
N GLU A 119 -14.25 0.96 6.98
CA GLU A 119 -14.47 1.86 8.11
C GLU A 119 -15.17 1.17 9.29
N GLN A 120 -16.18 0.33 9.00
CA GLN A 120 -16.87 -0.45 10.03
C GLN A 120 -15.96 -1.50 10.65
N LEU A 121 -15.18 -2.19 9.83
CA LEU A 121 -14.19 -3.18 10.28
C LEU A 121 -13.18 -2.53 11.23
N LEU A 122 -12.61 -1.38 10.88
CA LEU A 122 -11.65 -0.66 11.72
C LEU A 122 -12.28 -0.27 13.07
N LYS A 123 -13.50 0.26 13.06
CA LYS A 123 -14.24 0.59 14.30
C LYS A 123 -14.48 -0.64 15.17
N ARG A 124 -14.80 -1.79 14.55
CA ARG A 124 -14.99 -3.05 15.27
C ARG A 124 -13.69 -3.56 15.86
N LEU A 125 -12.61 -3.60 15.08
CA LEU A 125 -11.29 -4.06 15.52
C LEU A 125 -10.76 -3.24 16.70
N GLN A 126 -10.93 -1.91 16.65
CA GLN A 126 -10.56 -1.01 17.75
C GLN A 126 -11.28 -1.33 19.07
N ARG A 127 -12.48 -1.89 19.02
CA ARG A 127 -13.26 -2.27 20.21
C ARG A 127 -13.00 -3.70 20.65
N GLU A 128 -12.91 -4.63 19.71
CA GLU A 128 -12.84 -6.07 20.01
C GLU A 128 -11.42 -6.52 20.35
N ILE A 129 -10.38 -5.94 19.76
CA ILE A 129 -8.99 -6.31 20.07
C ILE A 129 -8.68 -6.08 21.56
N PRO A 130 -8.93 -4.89 22.15
CA PRO A 130 -8.67 -4.69 23.58
C PRO A 130 -9.47 -5.66 24.46
N LYS A 131 -10.75 -5.90 24.16
CA LYS A 131 -11.59 -6.84 24.93
C LYS A 131 -11.02 -8.25 24.96
N VAL A 132 -10.55 -8.74 23.81
CA VAL A 132 -9.95 -10.09 23.71
C VAL A 132 -8.64 -10.14 24.50
N VAL A 133 -7.80 -9.11 24.40
CA VAL A 133 -6.53 -9.03 25.14
C VAL A 133 -6.76 -8.91 26.65
N GLU A 134 -7.84 -8.24 27.07
CA GLU A 134 -8.22 -8.10 28.47
C GLU A 134 -8.96 -9.31 29.04
N SER A 135 -9.37 -10.26 28.19
CA SER A 135 -10.08 -11.46 28.62
C SER A 135 -9.25 -12.30 29.58
N ASP A 136 -9.94 -12.92 30.55
CA ASP A 136 -9.29 -13.79 31.54
C ASP A 136 -8.60 -14.99 30.87
N GLU A 137 -9.16 -15.51 29.77
CA GLU A 137 -8.55 -16.60 29.01
C GLU A 137 -7.21 -16.18 28.40
N PHE A 138 -7.15 -15.00 27.77
CA PHE A 138 -5.91 -14.48 27.21
C PHE A 138 -4.87 -14.20 28.30
N LYS A 139 -5.29 -13.55 29.40
CA LYS A 139 -4.43 -13.29 30.57
C LYS A 139 -3.90 -14.57 31.20
N ALA A 140 -4.74 -15.60 31.36
CA ALA A 140 -4.33 -16.88 31.92
C ALA A 140 -3.32 -17.60 31.01
N ARG A 141 -3.52 -17.60 29.69
CA ARG A 141 -2.56 -18.16 28.73
C ARG A 141 -1.24 -17.41 28.74
N SER A 142 -1.29 -16.07 28.74
CA SER A 142 -0.11 -15.20 28.82
C SER A 142 0.65 -15.43 30.12
N LYS A 143 -0.06 -15.52 31.27
CA LYS A 143 0.53 -15.83 32.57
C LYS A 143 1.21 -17.18 32.57
N LYS A 144 0.58 -18.23 32.02
CA LYS A 144 1.17 -19.58 31.93
C LYS A 144 2.45 -19.60 31.09
N ILE A 145 2.48 -18.84 29.98
CA ILE A 145 3.69 -18.69 29.16
C ILE A 145 4.78 -17.96 29.96
N ASN A 146 4.43 -16.85 30.62
CA ASN A 146 5.36 -16.08 31.44
C ASN A 146 5.90 -16.89 32.64
N GLU A 147 5.07 -17.69 33.30
CA GLU A 147 5.47 -18.61 34.37
C GLU A 147 6.45 -19.66 33.83
N LYS A 148 6.13 -20.31 32.70
CA LYS A 148 7.03 -21.29 32.05
C LYS A 148 8.39 -20.68 31.69
N HIS A 149 8.41 -19.46 31.17
CA HIS A 149 9.65 -18.76 30.86
C HIS A 149 10.35 -18.24 32.13
N GLY A 150 9.60 -17.87 33.15
CA GLY A 150 10.10 -17.48 34.47
C GLY A 150 10.82 -18.63 35.17
N GLU A 151 10.21 -19.81 35.21
CA GLU A 151 10.82 -21.05 35.74
C GLU A 151 12.12 -21.39 35.01
N LYS A 152 12.11 -21.34 33.67
CA LYS A 152 13.33 -21.54 32.88
C LYS A 152 14.41 -20.51 33.19
N ARG A 153 14.03 -19.24 33.36
CA ARG A 153 14.95 -18.17 33.71
C ARG A 153 15.56 -18.39 35.10
N THR A 154 14.74 -18.76 36.08
CA THR A 154 15.20 -19.06 37.44
C THR A 154 16.13 -20.27 37.46
N ALA A 155 15.75 -21.37 36.81
CA ALA A 155 16.60 -22.57 36.73
C ALA A 155 17.95 -22.29 36.03
N PHE A 156 17.94 -21.47 34.97
CA PHE A 156 19.18 -21.04 34.31
C PHE A 156 20.04 -20.21 35.24
N LEU A 157 19.45 -19.25 35.97
CA LEU A 157 20.15 -18.41 36.93
C LEU A 157 20.72 -19.23 38.11
N GLU A 158 19.99 -20.22 38.61
CA GLU A 158 20.49 -21.13 39.65
C GLU A 158 21.69 -21.95 39.16
N GLN A 159 21.63 -22.46 37.92
CA GLN A 159 22.77 -23.15 37.31
C GLN A 159 23.98 -22.22 37.11
N MET A 160 23.73 -20.98 36.71
CA MET A 160 24.77 -19.95 36.57
C MET A 160 25.40 -19.61 37.91
N GLU A 161 24.59 -19.40 38.95
CA GLU A 161 25.06 -19.10 40.32
C GLU A 161 25.87 -20.27 40.89
N ALA A 162 25.43 -21.52 40.67
CA ALA A 162 26.15 -22.71 41.11
C ALA A 162 27.52 -22.83 40.43
N LYS A 163 27.59 -22.75 39.10
CA LYS A 163 28.86 -22.78 38.35
C LYS A 163 29.78 -21.62 38.70
N SER A 164 29.23 -20.43 38.90
CA SER A 164 30.03 -19.26 39.29
C SER A 164 30.62 -19.45 40.68
N ARG A 165 29.84 -20.00 41.64
CA ARG A 165 30.35 -20.30 42.98
C ARG A 165 31.43 -21.38 42.97
N GLU A 166 31.31 -22.41 42.14
CA GLU A 166 32.36 -23.41 41.94
C GLU A 166 33.67 -22.78 41.43
N LEU A 167 33.57 -21.75 40.59
CA LEU A 167 34.70 -20.97 40.09
C LEU A 167 35.17 -19.87 41.06
N GLY A 168 34.52 -19.71 42.22
CA GLY A 168 34.86 -18.71 43.24
C GLY A 168 34.29 -17.32 42.97
N PHE A 169 33.15 -17.22 42.30
CA PHE A 169 32.46 -15.95 42.00
C PHE A 169 30.99 -15.98 42.45
N THR A 170 30.45 -14.83 42.85
CA THR A 170 29.03 -14.62 43.07
C THR A 170 28.44 -13.71 41.99
N ILE A 171 27.19 -13.95 41.64
CA ILE A 171 26.47 -13.18 40.64
C ILE A 171 25.59 -12.14 41.34
N GLN A 172 25.77 -10.86 41.02
CA GLN A 172 24.96 -9.77 41.53
C GLN A 172 24.18 -9.09 40.39
N ARG A 173 22.87 -8.94 40.59
CA ARG A 173 22.01 -8.28 39.60
C ARG A 173 22.00 -6.78 39.87
N THR A 174 22.46 -6.01 38.90
CA THR A 174 22.38 -4.55 38.91
C THR A 174 21.37 -4.08 37.84
N PRO A 175 20.85 -2.86 37.93
CA PRO A 175 19.98 -2.29 36.89
C PRO A 175 20.65 -2.21 35.50
N ILE A 176 21.98 -2.25 35.45
CA ILE A 176 22.80 -2.14 34.23
C ILE A 176 23.13 -3.54 33.66
N GLY A 177 22.93 -4.62 34.43
CA GLY A 177 23.18 -5.98 33.98
C GLY A 177 23.59 -6.92 35.10
N ILE A 178 24.10 -8.09 34.70
CA ILE A 178 24.62 -9.11 35.61
C ILE A 178 26.11 -8.81 35.84
N ASN A 179 26.51 -8.59 37.09
CA ASN A 179 27.91 -8.39 37.48
C ASN A 179 28.42 -9.59 38.28
N THR A 180 29.68 -9.97 38.10
CA THR A 180 30.31 -11.11 38.78
C THR A 180 31.39 -10.61 39.74
N LEU A 181 31.27 -10.94 41.02
CA LEU A 181 32.23 -10.55 42.05
C LEU A 181 33.02 -11.79 42.53
N PRO A 182 34.35 -11.73 42.63
CA PRO A 182 35.14 -12.83 43.18
C PRO A 182 34.88 -13.02 44.69
N LEU A 183 34.98 -14.26 45.17
CA LEU A 183 34.80 -14.67 46.56
C LEU A 183 36.16 -14.98 47.21
N ASP A 184 36.30 -14.67 48.50
CA ASP A 184 37.48 -14.99 49.31
C ASP A 184 37.48 -16.45 49.81
N GLU A 185 38.52 -16.86 50.53
CA GLU A 185 38.65 -18.22 51.11
C GLU A 185 37.58 -18.53 52.18
N LYS A 186 36.84 -17.53 52.65
CA LYS A 186 35.73 -17.64 53.61
C LYS A 186 34.35 -17.61 52.94
N GLY A 187 34.29 -17.39 51.62
CA GLY A 187 33.05 -17.30 50.85
C GLY A 187 32.39 -15.92 50.87
N GLU A 188 33.10 -14.86 51.27
CA GLU A 188 32.63 -13.48 51.24
C GLU A 188 33.07 -12.76 49.95
N PRO A 189 32.26 -11.83 49.40
CA PRO A 189 32.62 -11.08 48.20
C PRO A 189 33.81 -10.16 48.47
N LEU A 190 34.88 -10.29 47.68
CA LEU A 190 36.03 -9.40 47.77
C LEU A 190 35.65 -7.97 47.37
N SER A 191 35.98 -7.01 48.23
CA SER A 191 35.96 -5.60 47.85
C SER A 191 37.08 -5.30 46.86
N GLN A 192 36.95 -4.19 46.13
CA GLN A 192 37.94 -3.77 45.14
C GLN A 192 39.34 -3.54 45.76
N GLU A 193 39.39 -3.07 47.01
CA GLU A 193 40.62 -2.82 47.77
C GLU A 193 41.32 -4.14 48.19
N GLU A 194 40.54 -5.15 48.59
CA GLU A 194 41.07 -6.47 48.98
C GLU A 194 41.56 -7.26 47.77
N TYR A 195 40.92 -7.09 46.61
CA TYR A 195 41.37 -7.68 45.35
C TYR A 195 42.71 -7.10 44.87
N GLU A 196 42.93 -5.80 45.08
CA GLU A 196 44.17 -5.12 44.71
C GLU A 196 45.33 -5.43 45.66
N ALA A 197 45.04 -5.76 46.92
CA ALA A 197 46.01 -6.16 47.94
C ALA A 197 46.53 -7.62 47.78
N LEU A 198 45.92 -8.42 46.89
CA LEU A 198 46.35 -9.80 46.62
C LEU A 198 47.65 -9.85 45.77
N PRO A 199 48.49 -10.89 45.94
CA PRO A 199 49.68 -11.11 45.09
C PRO A 199 49.31 -11.22 43.60
N GLU A 200 50.20 -10.75 42.70
CA GLU A 200 49.96 -10.79 41.24
C GLU A 200 49.57 -12.17 40.73
N GLU A 201 50.19 -13.25 41.22
CA GLU A 201 49.85 -14.63 40.84
C GLU A 201 48.39 -14.99 41.16
N LYS A 202 47.86 -14.58 42.33
CA LYS A 202 46.45 -14.83 42.70
C LYS A 202 45.51 -13.94 41.88
N ARG A 203 45.93 -12.74 41.48
CA ARG A 203 45.12 -11.82 40.65
C ARG A 203 44.98 -12.33 39.21
N ASP A 204 46.03 -12.93 38.64
CA ASP A 204 45.98 -13.52 37.30
C ASP A 204 45.12 -14.80 37.26
N GLU A 205 45.16 -15.64 38.31
CA GLU A 205 44.25 -16.78 38.43
C GLU A 205 42.78 -16.36 38.50
N ILE A 206 42.46 -15.32 39.28
CA ILE A 206 41.09 -14.81 39.40
C ILE A 206 40.64 -14.22 38.06
N ARG A 207 41.51 -13.49 37.34
CA ARG A 207 41.20 -12.95 36.00
C ARG A 207 40.90 -14.06 34.98
N GLY A 208 41.65 -15.17 35.01
CA GLY A 208 41.41 -16.33 34.15
C GLY A 208 40.04 -16.96 34.40
N ARG A 209 39.71 -17.22 35.67
CA ARG A 209 38.40 -17.75 36.08
C ARG A 209 37.25 -16.76 35.80
N GLN A 210 37.50 -15.45 35.91
CA GLN A 210 36.53 -14.40 35.60
C GLN A 210 36.13 -14.42 34.11
N SER A 211 37.08 -14.64 33.21
CA SER A 211 36.79 -14.77 31.77
C SER A 211 35.94 -16.00 31.46
N GLU A 212 36.15 -17.09 32.19
CA GLU A 212 35.37 -18.33 32.05
C GLU A 212 33.93 -18.14 32.54
N VAL A 213 33.74 -17.45 33.68
CA VAL A 213 32.41 -17.06 34.18
C VAL A 213 31.70 -16.09 33.22
N GLN A 214 32.41 -15.12 32.64
CA GLN A 214 31.82 -14.20 31.65
C GLN A 214 31.37 -14.90 30.37
N SER A 215 32.00 -16.00 29.97
CA SER A 215 31.58 -16.78 28.79
C SER A 215 30.31 -17.60 28.99
N LEU A 216 29.91 -17.80 30.25
CA LEU A 216 28.69 -18.52 30.64
C LEU A 216 27.46 -17.59 30.70
N ILE A 217 27.68 -16.26 30.70
CA ILE A 217 26.66 -15.19 30.76
C ILE A 217 26.27 -14.76 29.35
#